data_AF-A0A9E3ZGK3-F1
#
_entry.id   AF-A0A9E3ZGK3-F1
#
_cell.length_a   1.000
_cell.length_b   1.000
_cell.length_c   1.000
_cell.angle_alpha   90.00
_cell.angle_beta   90.00
_cell.angle_gamma   90.00
#
_symmetry.space_group_name_H-M   'P 1'
#
loop_
_entity.id
_entity.type
_entity.pdbx_description
1 polymer ?
#
loop_
_entity_poly.entity_id
_entity_poly.type
_entity_poly.pdbx_seq_one_letter_code
_entity_poly.pdbx_strand_id
1 'polypeptide(L)'
;MTVSATASSDGFLYDRVSQHLLELVAAGTLKPGDRAPSLRGLSRQLNVSISTVSQAYNRLQDMGVLRVKPQSGYYVDGSIAATSAQAVQRRTSVSRQPRKVRFGELFEEIFSVANDPSVVPFGAAVPAVELMPVKGMVRATQRALTRRPEQAVNYCFPPGDVELRREIARRYVPLGVAVDPDNVIITSGCSEALALSLQTVTRRGDIVAVESPTY
;
A
#
# COMPACT_ATOMS: atom_id res chain seq x y z
N MET A 1 24.21 6.58 -28.86
CA MET A 1 24.78 7.52 -27.87
C MET A 1 24.53 6.95 -26.49
N THR A 2 25.59 6.42 -25.90
CA THR A 2 25.68 5.83 -24.57
C THR A 2 25.71 6.95 -23.52
N VAL A 3 24.82 6.88 -22.55
CA VAL A 3 25.03 7.54 -21.25
C VAL A 3 25.28 6.43 -20.25
N SER A 4 26.56 6.14 -20.04
CA SER A 4 27.02 5.42 -18.85
C SER A 4 26.84 6.35 -17.65
N ALA A 5 25.91 6.02 -16.76
CA ALA A 5 25.95 6.50 -15.39
C ALA A 5 26.69 5.46 -14.55
N THR A 6 27.99 5.64 -14.39
CA THR A 6 28.77 4.96 -13.35
C THR A 6 28.27 5.48 -12.00
N ALA A 7 27.38 4.75 -11.35
CA ALA A 7 27.00 4.98 -9.96
C ALA A 7 28.22 4.65 -9.07
N SER A 8 28.96 5.69 -8.72
CA SER A 8 30.02 5.61 -7.72
C SER A 8 29.43 5.27 -6.36
N SER A 9 29.95 4.21 -5.78
CA SER A 9 29.79 3.75 -4.41
C SER A 9 30.17 4.81 -3.38
N ASP A 10 29.19 5.52 -2.82
CA ASP A 10 29.28 6.07 -1.46
C ASP A 10 27.85 6.28 -0.93
N GLY A 11 27.33 5.28 -0.19
CA GLY A 11 26.05 5.40 0.48
C GLY A 11 26.05 6.55 1.47
N PHE A 12 24.89 7.15 1.73
CA PHE A 12 24.79 8.26 2.68
C PHE A 12 25.38 7.86 4.05
N LEU A 13 26.02 8.80 4.74
CA LEU A 13 26.69 8.54 6.02
C LEU A 13 25.75 7.93 7.07
N TYR A 14 24.46 8.27 7.05
CA TYR A 14 23.48 7.71 7.97
C TYR A 14 23.17 6.24 7.65
N ASP A 15 23.22 5.81 6.39
CA ASP A 15 23.01 4.42 6.00
C ASP A 15 24.13 3.53 6.55
N ARG A 16 25.38 4.02 6.56
CA ARG A 16 26.51 3.30 7.19
C ARG A 16 26.33 3.16 8.70
N VAL A 17 25.82 4.20 9.37
CA VAL A 17 25.53 4.14 10.81
C VAL A 17 24.37 3.17 11.10
N SER A 18 23.31 3.19 10.29
CA SER A 18 22.20 2.23 10.41
C SER A 18 22.67 0.79 10.20
N GLN A 19 23.48 0.54 9.17
CA GLN A 19 24.01 -0.78 8.86
C GLN A 19 24.89 -1.34 9.98
N HIS A 20 25.76 -0.50 10.56
CA HIS A 20 26.58 -0.89 11.70
C HIS A 20 25.75 -1.33 12.92
N LEU A 21 24.66 -0.61 13.23
CA LEU A 21 23.77 -1.00 14.33
C LEU A 21 22.97 -2.27 14.01
N LEU A 22 22.54 -2.46 12.76
CA LEU A 22 21.89 -3.69 12.32
C LEU A 22 22.82 -4.90 12.47
N GLU A 23 24.10 -4.76 12.13
CA GLU A 23 25.10 -5.81 12.29
C GLU A 23 25.30 -6.19 13.77
N LEU A 24 25.33 -5.21 14.67
CA LEU A 24 25.44 -5.46 16.11
C LEU A 24 24.21 -6.20 16.67
N VAL A 25 23.02 -5.88 16.19
CA VAL A 25 21.78 -6.59 16.55
C VAL A 25 21.77 -8.00 15.96
N ALA A 26 22.14 -8.15 14.68
CA ALA A 26 22.18 -9.44 13.99
C ALA A 26 23.22 -10.40 14.58
N ALA A 27 24.37 -9.88 15.01
CA ALA A 27 25.40 -10.63 15.72
C ALA A 27 25.01 -10.97 17.18
N GLY A 28 23.85 -10.53 17.65
CA GLY A 28 23.38 -10.75 19.03
C GLY A 28 24.18 -9.99 20.09
N THR A 29 25.02 -9.03 19.69
CA THR A 29 25.79 -8.16 20.58
C THR A 29 24.86 -7.17 21.29
N LEU A 30 23.83 -6.69 20.59
CA LEU A 30 22.71 -5.95 21.15
C LEU A 30 21.45 -6.81 21.07
N LYS A 31 20.90 -7.21 22.21
CA LYS A 31 19.72 -8.06 22.30
C LYS A 31 18.44 -7.23 22.41
N PRO A 32 17.28 -7.80 22.04
CA PRO A 32 15.98 -7.22 22.35
C PRO A 32 15.87 -6.74 23.81
N GLY A 33 15.50 -5.48 24.01
CA GLY A 33 15.41 -4.85 25.32
C GLY A 33 16.68 -4.15 25.80
N ASP A 34 17.83 -4.37 25.15
CA ASP A 34 19.07 -3.67 25.48
C ASP A 34 18.99 -2.19 25.10
N ARG A 35 19.69 -1.35 25.86
CA ARG A 35 19.80 0.07 25.58
C ARG A 35 20.79 0.30 24.44
N ALA A 36 20.34 0.96 23.37
CA ALA A 36 21.22 1.34 22.27
C ALA A 36 22.20 2.46 22.72
N PRO A 37 23.35 2.61 22.05
CA PRO A 37 24.28 3.71 22.31
C PRO A 37 23.56 5.07 22.29
N SER A 38 24.04 6.02 23.10
CA SER A 38 23.52 7.39 23.03
C SER A 38 23.94 8.05 21.71
N LEU A 39 23.10 8.96 21.19
CA LEU A 39 23.40 9.70 19.94
C LEU A 39 24.79 10.37 19.99
N ARG A 40 25.12 10.99 21.13
CA ARG A 40 26.42 11.66 21.34
C ARG A 40 27.58 10.67 21.47
N GLY A 41 27.34 9.52 22.10
CA GLY A 41 28.34 8.45 22.23
C GLY A 41 28.69 7.86 20.87
N LEU A 42 27.68 7.52 20.08
CA LEU A 42 27.88 6.93 18.75
C LEU A 42 28.47 7.93 17.75
N SER A 43 28.07 9.20 17.84
CA SER A 43 28.67 10.28 17.05
C SER A 43 30.17 10.41 17.29
N ARG A 44 30.63 10.36 18.55
CA ARG A 44 32.07 10.37 18.88
C ARG A 44 32.79 9.10 18.42
N GLN A 45 32.18 7.94 18.61
CA GLN A 45 32.78 6.66 18.28
C GLN A 45 32.98 6.49 16.76
N LEU A 46 32.01 6.90 15.97
CA LEU A 46 32.04 6.77 14.50
C LEU A 46 32.56 8.03 13.79
N ASN A 47 32.94 9.08 14.55
CA ASN A 47 33.39 10.38 14.04
C ASN A 47 32.44 10.97 12.97
N VAL A 48 31.13 10.93 13.24
CA VAL A 48 30.06 11.49 12.40
C VAL A 48 29.26 12.52 13.16
N SER A 49 28.56 13.42 12.45
CA SER A 49 27.73 14.43 13.10
C SER A 49 26.57 13.81 13.88
N ILE A 50 26.12 14.50 14.94
CA ILE A 50 24.94 14.08 15.71
C ILE A 50 23.69 13.99 14.82
N SER A 51 23.55 14.87 13.82
CA SER A 51 22.42 14.84 12.89
C SER A 51 22.41 13.57 12.03
N THR A 52 23.57 13.09 11.58
CA THR A 52 23.70 11.82 10.86
C THR A 52 23.28 10.63 11.73
N VAL A 53 23.69 10.62 13.01
CA VAL A 53 23.28 9.56 13.95
C VAL A 53 21.77 9.63 14.24
N SER A 54 21.22 10.83 14.44
CA SER A 54 19.77 11.00 14.63
C SER A 54 18.99 10.51 13.42
N GLN A 55 19.44 10.80 12.20
CA GLN A 55 18.81 10.33 10.98
C GLN A 55 18.84 8.80 10.88
N ALA A 56 19.97 8.18 11.22
CA ALA A 56 20.11 6.72 11.28
C ALA A 56 19.16 6.09 12.32
N TYR A 57 18.99 6.73 13.48
CA TYR A 57 18.11 6.25 14.56
C TYR A 57 16.64 6.37 14.20
N ASN A 58 16.24 7.48 13.55
CA ASN A 58 14.88 7.64 13.03
C ASN A 58 14.56 6.54 12.02
N ARG A 59 15.47 6.27 11.09
CA ARG A 59 15.31 5.17 10.12
C ARG A 59 15.19 3.81 10.79
N LEU A 60 16.02 3.53 11.80
CA LEU A 60 15.94 2.28 12.56
C LEU A 60 14.65 2.19 13.40
N GLN A 61 14.09 3.32 13.82
CA GLN A 61 12.78 3.36 14.47
C GLN A 61 11.64 3.10 13.47
N ASP A 62 11.70 3.71 12.29
CA ASP A 62 10.72 3.47 11.21
C ASP A 62 10.73 2.00 10.77
N MET A 63 11.91 1.37 10.77
CA MET A 63 12.05 -0.06 10.49
C MET A 63 11.60 -0.96 11.65
N GLY A 64 11.37 -0.41 12.84
CA GLY A 64 11.01 -1.15 14.06
C GLY A 64 12.18 -1.81 14.78
N VAL A 65 13.43 -1.44 14.48
CA VAL A 65 14.65 -2.03 15.08
C VAL A 65 14.91 -1.39 16.44
N LEU A 66 14.62 -0.10 16.56
CA LEU A 66 14.76 0.67 17.78
C LEU A 66 13.41 1.23 18.21
N ARG A 67 13.20 1.30 19.51
CA ARG A 67 12.07 2.01 20.14
C ARG A 67 12.58 3.10 21.07
N VAL A 68 11.91 4.25 21.07
CA VAL A 68 12.20 5.33 22.00
C VAL A 68 11.40 5.14 23.28
N LYS A 69 12.09 5.19 24.42
CA LYS A 69 11.46 5.35 25.72
C LYS A 69 11.68 6.81 26.16
N PRO A 70 10.60 7.63 26.28
CA PRO A 70 10.72 9.04 26.65
C PRO A 70 11.61 9.24 27.87
N GLN A 71 12.50 10.23 27.83
CA GLN A 71 13.49 10.57 28.87
C GLN A 71 14.53 9.47 29.22
N SER A 72 14.47 8.30 28.56
CA SER A 72 15.29 7.13 28.90
C SER A 72 16.22 6.72 27.75
N GLY A 73 15.86 7.03 26.50
CA GLY A 73 16.70 6.85 25.32
C GLY A 73 16.16 5.81 24.35
N TYR A 74 17.03 5.23 23.53
CA TYR A 74 16.68 4.24 22.51
C TYR A 74 16.98 2.82 23.01
N TYR A 75 16.09 1.90 22.71
CA TYR A 75 16.17 0.49 23.08
C TYR A 75 15.98 -0.38 21.85
N VAL A 76 16.69 -1.50 21.77
CA VAL A 76 16.49 -2.47 20.69
C VAL A 76 15.13 -3.11 20.85
N ASP A 77 14.32 -3.05 19.81
CA ASP A 77 13.01 -3.68 19.80
C ASP A 77 13.14 -5.16 19.40
N GLY A 78 12.40 -6.01 20.09
CA GLY A 78 12.45 -7.47 19.89
C GLY A 78 11.60 -7.99 18.76
N SER A 79 10.80 -7.11 18.15
CA SER A 79 9.83 -7.48 17.13
C SER A 79 10.51 -8.06 15.88
N ILE A 80 11.61 -7.44 15.39
CA ILE A 80 12.24 -7.85 14.12
C ILE A 80 12.97 -9.19 14.20
N ALA A 81 13.63 -9.51 15.33
CA ALA A 81 14.32 -10.79 15.49
C ALA A 81 13.34 -11.96 15.53
N ALA A 82 12.15 -11.76 16.09
CA ALA A 82 11.07 -12.75 16.05
C ALA A 82 10.44 -12.86 14.65
N THR A 83 10.30 -11.75 13.91
CA THR A 83 9.70 -11.76 12.56
C THR A 83 10.63 -12.34 11.48
N SER A 84 11.96 -12.19 11.61
CA SER A 84 12.91 -12.74 10.63
C SER A 84 13.19 -14.24 10.83
N ALA A 85 13.19 -14.72 12.08
CA ALA A 85 13.31 -16.16 12.37
C ALA A 85 12.02 -16.94 12.08
N GLN A 86 10.87 -16.25 12.08
CA GLN A 86 9.60 -16.74 11.56
C GLN A 86 9.30 -16.08 10.21
N ALA A 87 10.24 -16.16 9.27
CA ALA A 87 9.83 -16.23 7.88
C ALA A 87 8.98 -17.50 7.76
N VAL A 88 7.67 -17.39 7.98
CA VAL A 88 6.69 -18.38 7.58
C VAL A 88 7.04 -18.63 6.13
N GLN A 89 7.72 -19.74 5.84
CA GLN A 89 7.93 -20.18 4.47
C GLN A 89 6.53 -20.32 3.92
N ARG A 90 6.08 -19.32 3.17
CA ARG A 90 4.74 -19.27 2.62
C ARG A 90 4.74 -20.37 1.58
N ARG A 91 4.37 -21.58 2.01
CA ARG A 91 4.20 -22.76 1.19
C ARG A 91 2.92 -22.59 0.37
N THR A 92 2.90 -21.59 -0.50
CA THR A 92 2.02 -21.63 -1.65
C THR A 92 2.71 -22.54 -2.66
N SER A 93 2.49 -23.85 -2.56
CA SER A 93 2.83 -24.78 -3.63
C SER A 93 1.88 -24.54 -4.80
N VAL A 94 2.10 -23.44 -5.52
CA VAL A 94 1.32 -23.14 -6.72
C VAL A 94 1.76 -24.15 -7.79
N SER A 95 0.86 -25.06 -8.15
CA SER A 95 1.04 -25.94 -9.30
C SER A 95 1.38 -25.09 -10.52
N ARG A 96 2.56 -25.31 -11.12
CA ARG A 96 2.98 -24.64 -12.37
C ARG A 96 2.23 -25.12 -13.61
N GLN A 97 1.44 -26.19 -13.48
CA GLN A 97 0.64 -26.71 -14.58
C GLN A 97 -0.57 -25.79 -14.84
N PRO A 98 -0.84 -25.42 -16.10
CA PRO A 98 -2.06 -24.73 -16.47
C PRO A 98 -3.29 -25.50 -15.97
N ARG A 99 -4.22 -24.80 -15.34
CA ARG A 99 -5.50 -25.36 -14.90
C ARG A 99 -6.62 -24.47 -15.38
N LYS A 100 -7.74 -25.08 -15.72
CA LYS A 100 -8.96 -24.33 -16.02
C LYS A 100 -9.43 -23.68 -14.72
N VAL A 101 -9.43 -22.35 -14.67
CA VAL A 101 -10.02 -21.61 -13.55
C VAL A 101 -11.52 -21.84 -13.58
N ARG A 102 -12.09 -22.28 -12.46
CA ARG A 102 -13.53 -22.35 -12.24
C ARG A 102 -13.87 -21.25 -11.24
N PHE A 103 -14.69 -20.29 -11.63
CA PHE A 103 -15.49 -19.54 -10.67
C PHE A 103 -16.47 -20.56 -10.07
N GLY A 104 -16.32 -20.87 -8.78
CA GLY A 104 -16.95 -22.02 -8.14
C GLY A 104 -17.94 -21.64 -7.04
N GLU A 105 -18.67 -22.66 -6.58
CA GLU A 105 -19.65 -22.65 -5.48
C GLU A 105 -19.13 -21.95 -4.22
N LEU A 106 -17.83 -22.08 -3.93
CA LEU A 106 -17.21 -21.45 -2.77
C LEU A 106 -17.28 -19.90 -2.80
N PHE A 107 -17.16 -19.28 -3.97
CA PHE A 107 -17.30 -17.82 -4.08
C PHE A 107 -18.75 -17.38 -3.80
N GLU A 108 -19.72 -18.13 -4.33
CA GLU A 108 -21.14 -17.88 -4.09
C GLU A 108 -21.49 -18.05 -2.61
N GLU A 109 -20.97 -19.09 -1.98
CA GLU A 109 -21.12 -19.34 -0.54
C GLU A 109 -20.51 -18.22 0.30
N ILE A 110 -19.28 -17.78 -0.01
CA ILE A 110 -18.62 -16.66 0.68
C ILE A 110 -19.46 -15.39 0.56
N PHE A 111 -19.96 -15.05 -0.63
CA PHE A 111 -20.79 -13.85 -0.79
C PHE A 111 -22.16 -13.97 -0.13
N SER A 112 -22.76 -15.16 -0.11
CA SER A 112 -24.00 -15.40 0.62
C SER A 112 -23.81 -15.16 2.12
N VAL A 113 -22.75 -15.73 2.70
CA VAL A 113 -22.40 -15.56 4.12
C VAL A 113 -22.01 -14.11 4.43
N ALA A 114 -21.32 -13.42 3.52
CA ALA A 114 -20.96 -12.02 3.71
C ALA A 114 -22.17 -11.07 3.81
N ASN A 115 -23.34 -11.49 3.32
CA ASN A 115 -24.59 -10.74 3.45
C ASN A 115 -25.42 -11.13 4.68
N ASP A 116 -25.00 -12.15 5.44
CA ASP A 116 -25.71 -12.59 6.65
C ASP A 116 -25.33 -11.69 7.85
N PRO A 117 -26.27 -10.89 8.39
CA PRO A 117 -25.98 -10.01 9.53
C PRO A 117 -25.62 -10.77 10.82
N SER A 118 -25.90 -12.07 10.90
CA SER A 118 -25.54 -12.91 12.04
C SER A 118 -24.07 -13.34 12.02
N VAL A 119 -23.37 -13.14 10.91
CA VAL A 119 -21.97 -13.53 10.72
C VAL A 119 -21.06 -12.30 10.73
N VAL A 120 -19.98 -12.36 11.50
CA VAL A 120 -18.95 -11.31 11.48
C VAL A 120 -18.16 -11.40 10.16
N PRO A 121 -18.13 -10.35 9.32
CA PRO A 121 -17.68 -10.44 7.93
C PRO A 121 -16.16 -10.36 7.80
N PHE A 122 -15.45 -11.41 8.21
CA PHE A 122 -13.99 -11.52 7.97
C PHE A 122 -13.63 -11.97 6.53
N GLY A 123 -14.62 -12.33 5.72
CA GLY A 123 -14.43 -12.84 4.36
C GLY A 123 -14.42 -11.78 3.25
N ALA A 124 -14.83 -10.54 3.54
CA ALA A 124 -14.95 -9.48 2.54
C ALA A 124 -14.50 -8.13 3.11
N ALA A 125 -13.75 -7.36 2.31
CA ALA A 125 -13.26 -6.03 2.68
C ALA A 125 -14.33 -4.95 2.44
N VAL A 126 -15.49 -5.07 3.08
CA VAL A 126 -16.59 -4.10 2.98
C VAL A 126 -16.62 -3.22 4.24
N PRO A 127 -16.63 -1.88 4.10
CA PRO A 127 -16.76 -1.00 5.26
C PRO A 127 -18.08 -1.22 6.03
N ALA A 128 -18.02 -1.12 7.35
CA ALA A 128 -19.21 -1.13 8.20
C ALA A 128 -20.15 0.04 7.86
N VAL A 129 -21.46 -0.23 7.80
CA VAL A 129 -22.46 0.76 7.36
C VAL A 129 -22.52 1.99 8.27
N GLU A 130 -22.21 1.82 9.56
CA GLU A 130 -22.19 2.88 10.57
C GLU A 130 -21.06 3.89 10.32
N LEU A 131 -20.01 3.49 9.61
CA LEU A 131 -18.89 4.36 9.21
C LEU A 131 -19.19 5.10 7.89
N MET A 132 -20.25 4.72 7.18
CA MET A 132 -20.57 5.36 5.91
C MET A 132 -21.11 6.78 6.13
N PRO A 133 -20.66 7.78 5.34
CA PRO A 133 -21.06 9.16 5.51
C PRO A 133 -22.46 9.43 4.90
N VAL A 134 -23.49 8.68 5.32
CA VAL A 134 -24.83 8.68 4.71
C VAL A 134 -25.42 10.08 4.61
N LYS A 135 -25.37 10.87 5.69
CA LYS A 135 -25.86 12.26 5.69
C LYS A 135 -25.10 13.14 4.68
N GLY A 136 -23.80 12.92 4.53
CA GLY A 136 -22.96 13.63 3.56
C GLY A 136 -23.32 13.27 2.13
N MET A 137 -23.52 11.98 1.86
CA MET A 137 -23.98 11.47 0.56
C MET A 137 -25.33 12.06 0.17
N VAL A 138 -26.32 12.01 1.07
CA VAL A 138 -27.66 12.59 0.82
C VAL A 138 -27.56 14.08 0.47
N ARG A 139 -26.79 14.86 1.25
CA ARG A 139 -26.59 16.30 0.98
C ARG A 139 -25.89 16.54 -0.36
N ALA A 140 -24.91 15.71 -0.73
CA ALA A 140 -24.21 15.83 -2.00
C ALA A 140 -25.12 15.51 -3.19
N THR A 141 -25.90 14.44 -3.11
CA THR A 141 -26.88 14.04 -4.12
C THR A 141 -27.95 15.12 -4.31
N GLN A 142 -28.55 15.62 -3.22
CA GLN A 142 -29.53 16.71 -3.28
C GLN A 142 -28.95 17.95 -3.94
N ARG A 143 -27.74 18.36 -3.56
CA ARG A 143 -27.07 19.51 -4.16
C ARG A 143 -26.80 19.32 -5.65
N ALA A 144 -26.41 18.13 -6.09
CA ALA A 144 -26.21 17.83 -7.51
C ALA A 144 -27.53 17.94 -8.30
N LEU A 145 -28.60 17.32 -7.77
CA LEU A 145 -29.94 17.38 -8.34
C LEU A 145 -30.49 18.82 -8.42
N THR A 146 -30.28 19.64 -7.39
CA THR A 146 -30.76 21.02 -7.37
C THR A 146 -29.95 21.95 -8.27
N ARG A 147 -28.62 21.78 -8.36
CA ARG A 147 -27.77 22.69 -9.14
C ARG A 147 -27.85 22.44 -10.65
N ARG A 148 -28.04 21.19 -11.07
CA ARG A 148 -28.08 20.79 -12.49
C ARG A 148 -29.14 19.70 -12.73
N PRO A 149 -30.43 20.01 -12.52
CA PRO A 149 -31.51 19.02 -12.56
C PRO A 149 -31.60 18.30 -13.91
N GLU A 150 -31.53 19.03 -15.02
CA GLU A 150 -31.59 18.46 -16.37
C GLU A 150 -30.41 17.52 -16.64
N GLN A 151 -29.20 17.92 -16.27
CA GLN A 151 -28.02 17.07 -16.43
C GLN A 151 -28.10 15.81 -15.57
N ALA A 152 -28.68 15.90 -14.37
CA ALA A 152 -28.77 14.80 -13.43
C ALA A 152 -29.76 13.70 -13.84
N VAL A 153 -30.74 14.03 -14.69
CA VAL A 153 -31.71 13.05 -15.23
C VAL A 153 -31.43 12.64 -16.68
N ASN A 154 -30.53 13.35 -17.35
CA ASN A 154 -30.19 13.04 -18.74
C ASN A 154 -29.29 11.80 -18.84
N TYR A 155 -29.35 11.14 -19.99
CA TYR A 155 -28.46 10.03 -20.31
C TYR A 155 -27.02 10.55 -20.50
N CYS A 156 -26.05 9.87 -19.89
CA CYS A 156 -24.64 10.20 -20.01
C CYS A 156 -23.94 9.15 -20.88
N PHE A 157 -23.55 9.53 -22.09
CA PHE A 157 -22.77 8.66 -22.96
C PHE A 157 -21.29 8.61 -22.51
N PRO A 158 -20.57 7.51 -22.83
CA PRO A 158 -19.12 7.43 -22.64
C PRO A 158 -18.38 8.65 -23.23
N PRO A 159 -17.27 9.09 -22.63
CA PRO A 159 -16.55 8.47 -21.49
C PRO A 159 -17.12 8.83 -20.11
N GLY A 160 -18.31 9.45 -20.05
CA GLY A 160 -18.94 9.91 -18.82
C GLY A 160 -18.84 11.42 -18.60
N ASP A 161 -19.43 11.89 -17.51
CA ASP A 161 -19.54 13.32 -17.20
C ASP A 161 -18.17 14.01 -17.10
N VAL A 162 -17.99 15.11 -17.84
CA VAL A 162 -16.71 15.81 -17.93
C VAL A 162 -16.27 16.43 -16.61
N GLU A 163 -17.21 16.91 -15.79
CA GLU A 163 -16.89 17.50 -14.50
C GLU A 163 -16.47 16.42 -13.50
N LEU A 164 -17.15 15.26 -13.50
CA LEU A 164 -16.75 14.11 -12.71
C LEU A 164 -15.35 13.62 -13.10
N ARG A 165 -15.04 13.50 -14.39
CA ARG A 165 -13.70 13.13 -14.87
C ARG A 165 -12.62 14.10 -14.38
N ARG A 166 -12.91 15.42 -14.41
CA ARG A 166 -12.01 16.45 -13.87
C ARG A 166 -11.82 16.34 -12.37
N GLU A 167 -12.87 16.09 -11.59
CA GLU A 167 -12.78 15.90 -10.14
C GLU A 167 -12.00 14.63 -9.76
N ILE A 168 -12.18 13.54 -10.53
CA ILE A 168 -11.36 12.33 -10.37
C ILE A 168 -9.88 12.65 -10.62
N ALA A 169 -9.55 13.32 -11.72
CA ALA A 169 -8.17 13.73 -12.00
C ALA A 169 -7.58 14.62 -10.89
N ARG A 170 -8.35 15.59 -10.39
CA ARG A 170 -7.94 16.46 -9.27
C ARG A 170 -7.65 15.67 -7.99
N ARG A 171 -8.39 14.59 -7.72
CA ARG A 171 -8.18 13.74 -6.54
C ARG A 171 -6.78 13.13 -6.48
N TYR A 172 -6.11 12.96 -7.62
CA TYR A 172 -4.76 12.40 -7.71
C TYR A 172 -3.64 13.44 -7.55
N VAL A 173 -3.95 14.74 -7.61
CA VAL A 173 -2.96 15.82 -7.48
C VAL A 173 -2.17 15.74 -6.16
N PRO A 174 -2.79 15.55 -4.97
CA PRO A 174 -2.05 15.43 -3.72
C PRO A 174 -1.14 14.19 -3.66
N LEU A 175 -1.40 13.18 -4.49
CA LEU A 175 -0.58 11.97 -4.61
C LEU A 175 0.59 12.15 -5.59
N GLY A 176 0.72 13.32 -6.22
CA GLY A 176 1.75 13.59 -7.22
C GLY A 176 1.54 12.85 -8.55
N VAL A 177 0.33 12.33 -8.80
CA VAL A 177 0.01 11.59 -10.03
C VAL A 177 -0.73 12.51 -10.99
N ALA A 178 -0.12 12.76 -12.14
CA ALA A 178 -0.76 13.50 -13.23
C ALA A 178 -1.76 12.60 -13.96
N VAL A 179 -3.03 12.95 -13.91
CA VAL A 179 -4.12 12.27 -14.62
C VAL A 179 -4.77 13.26 -15.58
N ASP A 180 -4.78 12.95 -16.86
CA ASP A 180 -5.54 13.71 -17.86
C ASP A 180 -7.02 13.30 -17.79
N PRO A 181 -7.96 14.23 -17.56
CA PRO A 181 -9.39 13.94 -17.55
C PRO A 181 -9.90 13.24 -18.83
N ASP A 182 -9.28 13.46 -19.98
CA ASP A 182 -9.67 12.83 -21.25
C ASP A 182 -9.23 11.36 -21.35
N ASN A 183 -8.33 10.92 -20.47
CA ASN A 183 -7.95 9.52 -20.30
C ASN A 183 -8.75 8.81 -19.18
N VAL A 184 -9.77 9.46 -18.61
CA VAL A 184 -10.64 8.87 -17.59
C VAL A 184 -11.94 8.38 -18.22
N ILE A 185 -12.29 7.11 -17.99
CA ILE A 185 -13.58 6.53 -18.40
C ILE A 185 -14.37 6.17 -17.13
N ILE A 186 -15.60 6.68 -17.04
CA ILE A 186 -16.52 6.33 -15.96
C ILE A 186 -17.18 4.99 -16.27
N THR A 187 -17.15 4.09 -15.29
CA THR A 187 -17.77 2.75 -15.35
C THR A 187 -18.66 2.54 -14.13
N SER A 188 -19.48 1.49 -14.17
CA SER A 188 -20.39 1.09 -13.10
C SER A 188 -19.67 0.37 -11.94
N GLY A 189 -18.40 0.00 -12.13
CA GLY A 189 -17.61 -0.67 -11.11
C GLY A 189 -16.27 -1.23 -11.62
N CYS A 190 -15.46 -1.75 -10.70
CA CYS A 190 -14.12 -2.26 -11.02
C CYS A 190 -14.13 -3.43 -12.01
N SER A 191 -15.12 -4.33 -11.92
CA SER A 191 -15.23 -5.47 -12.83
C SER A 191 -15.45 -5.06 -14.28
N GLU A 192 -16.31 -4.05 -14.51
CA GLU A 192 -16.52 -3.48 -15.85
C GLU A 192 -15.24 -2.78 -16.34
N ALA A 193 -14.62 -1.95 -15.50
CA ALA A 193 -13.36 -1.28 -15.83
C ALA A 193 -12.25 -2.27 -16.21
N LEU A 194 -12.12 -3.36 -15.45
CA LEU A 194 -11.12 -4.39 -15.72
C LEU A 194 -11.43 -5.16 -17.00
N ALA A 195 -12.70 -5.51 -17.24
CA ALA A 195 -13.12 -6.20 -18.45
C ALA A 195 -12.83 -5.34 -19.71
N LEU A 196 -13.20 -4.06 -19.68
CA LEU A 196 -12.92 -3.12 -20.78
C LEU A 196 -11.41 -2.94 -20.99
N SER A 197 -10.65 -2.83 -19.90
CA SER A 197 -9.19 -2.72 -19.96
C SER A 197 -8.58 -3.94 -20.64
N LEU A 198 -8.95 -5.15 -20.22
CA LEU A 198 -8.46 -6.40 -20.82
C LEU A 198 -8.87 -6.52 -22.29
N GLN A 199 -10.12 -6.22 -22.64
CA GLN A 199 -10.58 -6.25 -24.03
C GLN A 199 -9.84 -5.26 -24.93
N THR A 200 -9.35 -4.15 -24.36
CA THR A 200 -8.62 -3.12 -25.10
C THR A 200 -7.14 -3.49 -25.30
N VAL A 201 -6.50 -4.07 -24.28
CA VAL A 201 -5.05 -4.32 -24.28
C VAL A 201 -4.65 -5.76 -24.61
N THR A 202 -5.61 -6.68 -24.74
CA THR A 202 -5.34 -8.09 -25.02
C THR A 202 -6.13 -8.62 -26.21
N ARG A 203 -5.64 -9.73 -26.77
CA ARG A 203 -6.30 -10.54 -27.79
C ARG A 203 -6.42 -11.97 -27.30
N ARG A 204 -7.33 -12.73 -27.93
CA ARG A 204 -7.47 -14.16 -27.65
C ARG A 204 -6.14 -14.87 -27.91
N GLY A 205 -5.61 -15.52 -26.87
CA GLY A 205 -4.33 -16.23 -26.92
C GLY A 205 -3.20 -15.51 -26.18
N ASP A 206 -3.38 -14.24 -25.81
CA ASP A 206 -2.40 -13.52 -25.00
C ASP A 206 -2.32 -14.09 -23.58
N ILE A 207 -1.12 -13.99 -22.99
CA ILE A 207 -0.85 -14.43 -21.62
C ILE A 207 -0.98 -13.21 -20.70
N VAL A 208 -1.89 -13.29 -19.73
CA VAL A 208 -2.05 -12.29 -18.67
C VAL A 208 -1.46 -12.86 -17.38
N ALA A 209 -0.46 -12.17 -16.83
CA ALA A 209 0.12 -12.51 -15.54
C ALA A 209 -0.61 -11.74 -14.41
N VAL A 210 -0.93 -12.44 -13.33
CA VAL A 210 -1.57 -11.89 -12.12
C VAL A 210 -0.83 -12.36 -10.88
N GLU A 211 -0.98 -11.64 -9.78
CA GLU A 211 -0.42 -12.03 -8.50
C GLU A 211 -1.08 -13.32 -7.96
N SER A 212 -0.38 -14.04 -7.09
CA SER A 212 -0.93 -15.23 -6.42
C SER A 212 -0.70 -15.12 -4.91
N PRO A 213 -1.77 -14.90 -4.11
CA PRO A 213 -3.17 -14.75 -4.51
C PRO A 213 -3.49 -13.39 -5.17
N THR A 214 -4.59 -13.33 -5.94
CA THR A 214 -5.19 -12.09 -6.49
C THR A 214 -6.69 -12.06 -6.15
N TYR A 215 -7.30 -10.88 -6.24
CA TYR A 215 -8.76 -10.72 -6.34
C TYR A 215 -9.27 -11.26 -7.68
#